data_AF-A0A838S474-F1
#
_entry.id   AF-A0A838S474-F1
#
_cell.length_a   1.000
_cell.length_b   1.000
_cell.length_c   1.000
_cell.angle_alpha   90.00
_cell.angle_beta   90.00
_cell.angle_gamma   90.00
#
_symmetry.space_group_name_H-M   'P 1'
#
loop_
_entity.id
_entity.type
_entity.pdbx_description
1 polymer ?
#
loop_
_entity_poly.entity_id
_entity_poly.type
_entity_poly.pdbx_seq_one_letter_code
_entity_poly.pdbx_strand_id
1 'polypeptide(L)'
;MGPRSSTGSLHRAAAVTVHRSNAVPTHRSAAEIGTTAAGPRPVPTLGRQRTLRAPSMVDTTLDSGLRVIAVRRPAVPMVELRLAVPFGGTSATHAARAEVLATTLLHGTSRRDRFRIDTELATVGGD
;
A
#
# COMPACT_ATOMS: atom_id res chain seq x y z
N MET A 1 31.39 64.21 -24.89
CA MET A 1 30.50 64.43 -23.72
C MET A 1 29.83 63.10 -23.43
N GLY A 2 30.16 62.44 -22.30
CA GLY A 2 29.53 61.18 -21.85
C GLY A 2 28.10 61.40 -21.33
N PRO A 3 27.52 60.56 -20.44
CA PRO A 3 28.08 59.37 -19.77
C PRO A 3 27.06 58.19 -19.53
N ARG A 4 27.52 57.16 -18.79
CA ARG A 4 26.81 56.34 -17.76
C ARG A 4 25.59 55.48 -18.20
N SER A 5 25.71 54.15 -18.18
CA SER A 5 25.49 53.25 -17.01
C SER A 5 24.12 52.57 -17.08
N SER A 6 24.11 51.26 -17.31
CA SER A 6 23.09 50.39 -16.70
C SER A 6 23.73 49.04 -16.39
N THR A 7 23.87 48.81 -15.10
CA THR A 7 24.47 47.65 -14.47
C THR A 7 23.53 46.46 -14.61
N GLY A 8 23.76 45.60 -15.60
CA GLY A 8 23.14 44.29 -15.70
C GLY A 8 23.80 43.33 -14.70
N SER A 9 23.21 43.24 -13.50
CA SER A 9 23.52 42.21 -12.52
C SER A 9 23.18 40.83 -13.10
N LEU A 10 24.18 40.15 -13.65
CA LEU A 10 24.06 38.74 -14.01
C LEU A 10 24.08 37.95 -12.70
N HIS A 11 22.88 37.55 -12.26
CA HIS A 11 22.68 36.47 -11.29
C HIS A 11 23.43 35.23 -11.81
N ARG A 12 24.64 35.03 -11.29
CA ARG A 12 25.45 33.86 -11.56
C ARG A 12 24.72 32.67 -10.95
N ALA A 13 24.08 31.85 -11.80
CA ALA A 13 23.59 30.54 -11.43
C ALA A 13 24.76 29.76 -10.84
N ALA A 14 24.73 29.55 -9.52
CA ALA A 14 25.70 28.72 -8.83
C ALA A 14 25.45 27.29 -9.29
N ALA A 15 26.32 26.78 -10.17
CA ALA A 15 26.39 25.37 -10.46
C ALA A 15 26.67 24.65 -9.13
N VAL A 16 25.71 23.83 -8.70
CA VAL A 16 25.90 22.90 -7.59
C VAL A 16 26.89 21.85 -8.08
N THR A 17 28.17 22.10 -7.83
CA THR A 17 29.23 21.12 -8.01
C THR A 17 29.02 20.06 -6.94
N VAL A 18 28.50 18.89 -7.33
CA VAL A 18 28.48 17.70 -6.48
C VAL A 18 29.94 17.34 -6.20
N HIS A 19 30.41 17.70 -5.02
CA HIS A 19 31.72 17.30 -4.52
C HIS A 19 31.62 15.79 -4.26
N ARG A 20 32.13 14.98 -5.20
CA ARG A 20 32.33 13.55 -4.93
C ARG A 20 33.37 13.49 -3.83
N SER A 21 32.93 13.22 -2.60
CA SER A 21 33.83 12.91 -1.51
C SER A 21 34.67 11.72 -1.94
N ASN A 22 35.98 11.92 -2.04
CA ASN A 22 36.95 10.88 -2.35
C ASN A 22 37.25 10.04 -1.09
N ALA A 23 36.22 9.83 -0.26
CA ALA A 23 36.35 9.06 0.95
C ALA A 23 36.52 7.59 0.56
N VAL A 24 37.66 7.01 0.94
CA VAL A 24 37.91 5.58 0.73
C VAL A 24 36.81 4.82 1.47
N PRO A 25 35.97 4.03 0.77
CA PRO A 25 34.96 3.23 1.46
C PRO A 25 35.67 2.27 2.41
N THR A 26 35.34 2.33 3.69
CA THR A 26 35.82 1.38 4.71
C THR A 26 35.15 0.01 4.61
N HIS A 27 34.23 -0.15 3.65
CA HIS A 27 33.49 -1.37 3.39
C HIS A 27 33.91 -1.96 2.03
N ARG A 28 33.88 -3.29 1.95
CA ARG A 28 34.12 -4.02 0.71
C ARG A 28 32.97 -3.78 -0.28
N SER A 29 33.30 -3.57 -1.54
CA SER A 29 32.36 -3.49 -2.64
C SER A 29 31.65 -4.83 -2.88
N ALA A 30 30.48 -4.81 -3.54
CA ALA A 30 29.74 -6.03 -3.85
C ALA A 30 30.57 -7.06 -4.66
N ALA A 31 31.44 -6.59 -5.56
CA ALA A 31 32.34 -7.45 -6.33
C ALA A 31 33.41 -8.12 -5.45
N GLU A 32 33.97 -7.37 -4.47
CA GLU A 32 34.92 -7.89 -3.47
C GLU A 32 34.26 -8.84 -2.46
N ILE A 33 32.96 -8.65 -2.18
CA ILE A 33 32.19 -9.55 -1.32
C ILE A 33 31.87 -10.87 -2.06
N GLY A 34 31.61 -10.81 -3.36
CA GLY A 34 31.25 -11.98 -4.19
C GLY A 34 32.43 -12.92 -4.52
N THR A 35 33.66 -12.53 -4.19
CA THR A 35 34.88 -13.24 -4.60
C THR A 35 35.69 -13.64 -3.36
N THR A 36 36.21 -14.87 -3.37
CA THR A 36 37.14 -15.36 -2.33
C THR A 36 38.54 -15.50 -2.93
N ALA A 37 39.55 -15.78 -2.10
CA ALA A 37 40.91 -16.08 -2.58
C ALA A 37 40.97 -17.28 -3.55
N ALA A 38 39.97 -18.18 -3.50
CA ALA A 38 39.82 -19.31 -4.41
C ALA A 38 38.98 -18.99 -5.68
N GLY A 39 38.59 -17.73 -5.87
CA GLY A 39 37.77 -17.28 -7.00
C GLY A 39 36.32 -16.93 -6.62
N PRO A 40 35.47 -16.65 -7.62
CA PRO A 40 34.06 -16.33 -7.41
C PRO A 40 33.36 -17.46 -6.66
N ARG A 41 32.65 -17.13 -5.57
CA ARG A 41 31.89 -18.15 -4.85
C ARG A 41 30.76 -18.64 -5.77
N PRO A 42 30.69 -19.96 -6.09
CA PRO A 42 29.64 -20.45 -6.96
C PRO A 42 28.28 -20.21 -6.29
N VAL A 43 27.38 -19.58 -7.02
CA VAL A 43 25.99 -19.44 -6.60
C VAL A 43 25.30 -20.80 -6.72
N PRO A 44 24.51 -21.23 -5.72
CA PRO A 44 23.68 -22.41 -5.87
C PRO A 44 22.76 -22.25 -7.08
N THR A 45 22.49 -23.36 -7.77
CA THR A 45 21.51 -23.36 -8.87
C THR A 45 20.13 -22.99 -8.34
N LEU A 46 19.40 -22.17 -9.10
CA LEU A 46 18.02 -21.82 -8.75
C LEU A 46 17.14 -23.07 -8.78
N GLY A 47 16.34 -23.27 -7.73
CA GLY A 47 15.29 -24.28 -7.72
C GLY A 47 14.20 -23.96 -8.74
N ARG A 48 13.45 -24.99 -9.16
CA ARG A 48 12.27 -24.78 -10.01
C ARG A 48 11.19 -24.03 -9.23
N GLN A 49 10.66 -22.96 -9.81
CA GLN A 49 9.49 -22.29 -9.26
C GLN A 49 8.29 -23.25 -9.29
N ARG A 50 7.64 -23.44 -8.14
CA ARG A 50 6.41 -24.24 -8.04
C ARG A 50 5.23 -23.40 -8.49
N THR A 51 4.39 -23.92 -9.37
CA THR A 51 3.11 -23.30 -9.69
C THR A 51 2.19 -23.38 -8.48
N LEU A 52 1.69 -22.23 -8.01
CA LEU A 52 0.68 -22.19 -6.96
C LEU A 52 -0.68 -22.55 -7.54
N ARG A 53 -1.42 -23.43 -6.87
CA ARG A 53 -2.81 -23.72 -7.23
C ARG A 53 -3.70 -22.59 -6.71
N ALA A 54 -4.54 -22.03 -7.58
CA ALA A 54 -5.55 -21.07 -7.15
C ALA A 54 -6.52 -21.71 -6.13
N PRO A 55 -6.98 -20.96 -5.12
CA PRO A 55 -8.02 -21.43 -4.21
C PRO A 55 -9.33 -21.63 -4.98
N SER A 56 -10.18 -22.53 -4.47
CA SER A 56 -11.54 -22.67 -5.00
C SER A 56 -12.33 -21.39 -4.73
N MET A 57 -13.01 -20.86 -5.74
CA MET A 57 -13.75 -19.59 -5.65
C MET A 57 -15.10 -19.70 -6.34
N VAL A 58 -16.09 -19.00 -5.79
CA VAL A 58 -17.36 -18.68 -6.42
C VAL A 58 -17.40 -17.16 -6.64
N ASP A 59 -17.76 -16.73 -7.84
CA ASP A 59 -18.01 -15.33 -8.20
C ASP A 59 -19.35 -15.30 -8.93
N THR A 60 -20.36 -14.74 -8.29
CA THR A 60 -21.74 -14.73 -8.81
C THR A 60 -22.42 -13.41 -8.53
N THR A 61 -23.39 -13.07 -9.36
CA THR A 61 -24.32 -11.96 -9.10
C THR A 61 -25.66 -12.55 -8.73
N LEU A 62 -26.23 -12.10 -7.61
CA LEU A 62 -27.56 -12.48 -7.18
C LEU A 62 -28.62 -11.75 -8.01
N ASP A 63 -29.87 -12.20 -7.97
CA ASP A 63 -31.00 -11.55 -8.67
C ASP A 63 -31.22 -10.10 -8.23
N SER A 64 -30.75 -9.73 -7.05
CA SER A 64 -30.74 -8.34 -6.54
C SER A 64 -29.70 -7.43 -7.20
N GLY A 65 -28.79 -7.98 -8.00
CA GLY A 65 -27.62 -7.28 -8.54
C GLY A 65 -26.40 -7.26 -7.60
N LEU A 66 -26.50 -7.86 -6.41
CA LEU A 66 -25.36 -7.96 -5.49
C LEU A 66 -24.34 -8.98 -6.00
N ARG A 67 -23.10 -8.53 -6.24
CA ARG A 67 -21.97 -9.41 -6.55
C ARG A 67 -21.41 -10.03 -5.27
N VAL A 68 -21.31 -11.35 -5.26
CA VAL A 68 -20.76 -12.14 -4.16
C VAL A 68 -19.55 -12.91 -4.67
N ILE A 69 -18.42 -12.71 -4.00
CA ILE A 69 -17.17 -13.43 -4.26
C ILE A 69 -16.80 -14.19 -2.99
N ALA A 70 -16.74 -15.51 -3.06
CA ALA A 70 -16.39 -16.38 -1.94
C ALA A 70 -15.18 -17.24 -2.29
N VAL A 71 -14.13 -17.18 -1.48
CA VAL A 71 -12.88 -17.93 -1.70
C VAL A 71 -12.67 -18.91 -0.54
N ARG A 72 -12.52 -20.20 -0.84
CA ARG A 72 -12.24 -21.23 0.18
C ARG A 72 -10.74 -21.34 0.45
N ARG A 73 -10.32 -20.98 1.66
CA ARG A 73 -8.94 -21.17 2.15
C ARG A 73 -8.91 -22.08 3.39
N PRO A 74 -8.80 -23.41 3.22
CA PRO A 74 -8.92 -24.36 4.34
C PRO A 74 -7.78 -24.29 5.36
N ALA A 75 -6.64 -23.70 5.00
CA ALA A 75 -5.50 -23.53 5.91
C ALA A 75 -5.69 -22.40 6.93
N VAL A 76 -6.71 -21.56 6.74
CA VAL A 76 -7.01 -20.42 7.62
C VAL A 76 -8.30 -20.75 8.39
N PRO A 77 -8.25 -20.99 9.71
CA PRO A 77 -9.43 -21.32 10.52
C PRO A 77 -10.24 -20.07 10.88
N MET A 78 -10.43 -19.17 9.92
CA MET A 78 -11.11 -17.89 10.08
C MET A 78 -11.87 -17.54 8.80
N VAL A 79 -12.95 -16.80 8.95
CA VAL A 79 -13.72 -16.23 7.84
C VAL A 79 -13.62 -14.71 7.90
N GLU A 80 -13.32 -14.08 6.77
CA GLU A 80 -13.38 -12.63 6.60
C GLU A 80 -14.57 -12.30 5.67
N LEU A 81 -15.44 -11.40 6.11
CA LEU A 81 -16.53 -10.87 5.31
C LEU A 81 -16.27 -9.39 5.05
N ARG A 82 -16.36 -8.97 3.79
CA ARG A 82 -16.24 -7.55 3.41
C ARG A 82 -17.40 -7.18 2.51
N LEU A 83 -18.04 -6.06 2.82
CA LEU A 83 -19.02 -5.43 1.94
C LEU A 83 -18.41 -4.15 1.37
N ALA A 84 -18.25 -4.10 0.05
CA ALA A 84 -17.84 -2.90 -0.65
C ALA A 84 -19.06 -2.23 -1.28
N VAL A 85 -19.29 -0.96 -0.94
CA VAL A 85 -20.36 -0.15 -1.53
C VAL A 85 -19.72 0.92 -2.41
N PRO A 86 -20.07 1.01 -3.71
CA PRO A 86 -19.57 2.07 -4.57
C PRO A 86 -20.22 3.40 -4.17
N PHE A 87 -19.60 4.11 -3.23
CA PHE A 87 -20.14 5.34 -2.64
C PHE A 87 -19.30 6.58 -3.02
N GLY A 88 -19.19 6.81 -4.33
CA GLY A 88 -18.53 8.01 -4.88
C GLY A 88 -19.52 9.14 -5.15
N GLY A 89 -19.07 10.38 -4.99
CA GLY A 89 -19.88 11.57 -5.27
C GLY A 89 -19.03 12.83 -5.40
N THR A 90 -19.48 13.78 -6.22
CA THR A 90 -18.73 15.00 -6.58
C THR A 90 -19.29 16.26 -5.92
N SER A 91 -20.35 16.16 -5.10
CA SER A 91 -20.89 17.32 -4.41
C SER A 91 -19.92 17.82 -3.35
N ALA A 92 -19.93 19.13 -3.10
CA ALA A 92 -19.08 19.76 -2.09
C ALA A 92 -19.25 19.14 -0.68
N THR A 93 -20.43 18.59 -0.38
CA THR A 93 -20.76 17.96 0.90
C THR A 93 -20.52 16.44 0.94
N HIS A 94 -20.14 15.81 -0.18
CA HIS A 94 -20.02 14.36 -0.27
C HIS A 94 -19.00 13.79 0.71
N ALA A 95 -17.81 14.39 0.77
CA ALA A 95 -16.74 13.95 1.67
C ALA A 95 -17.19 13.97 3.15
N ALA A 96 -17.84 15.07 3.57
CA ALA A 96 -18.36 15.18 4.93
C ALA A 96 -19.44 14.12 5.24
N ARG A 97 -20.34 13.85 4.28
CA ARG A 97 -21.36 12.81 4.43
C ARG A 97 -20.76 11.41 4.47
N ALA A 98 -19.77 11.14 3.63
CA ALA A 98 -19.06 9.87 3.62
C ALA A 98 -18.34 9.62 4.94
N GLU A 99 -17.70 10.64 5.51
CA GLU A 99 -17.02 10.54 6.80
C GLU A 99 -18.00 10.25 7.95
N VAL A 100 -19.09 11.01 8.02
CA VAL A 100 -20.13 10.78 9.02
C VAL A 100 -20.72 9.38 8.88
N LEU A 101 -21.03 8.94 7.65
CA LEU A 101 -21.54 7.59 7.39
C LEU A 101 -20.54 6.52 7.83
N ALA A 102 -19.27 6.63 7.44
CA ALA A 102 -18.23 5.66 7.78
C ALA A 102 -18.03 5.55 9.29
N THR A 103 -17.97 6.70 9.98
CA THR A 103 -17.84 6.73 11.44
C THR A 103 -19.06 6.15 12.14
N THR A 104 -20.26 6.36 11.61
CA THR A 104 -21.52 5.97 12.29
C THR A 104 -22.08 4.60 11.88
N LEU A 105 -21.47 3.92 10.92
CA LEU A 105 -22.02 2.68 10.33
C LEU A 105 -22.35 1.58 11.35
N LEU A 106 -21.54 1.44 12.40
CA LEU A 106 -21.70 0.43 13.46
C LEU A 106 -22.29 1.01 14.77
N HIS A 107 -22.81 2.24 14.76
CA HIS A 107 -23.35 2.89 15.96
C HIS A 107 -24.81 2.54 16.26
N GLY A 108 -25.44 1.70 15.43
CA GLY A 108 -26.78 1.19 15.67
C GLY A 108 -27.57 0.96 14.38
N THR A 109 -28.65 0.22 14.51
CA THR A 109 -29.64 -0.08 13.48
C THR A 109 -31.02 0.02 14.10
N SER A 110 -32.08 -0.12 13.30
CA SER A 110 -33.45 -0.19 13.82
C SER A 110 -33.71 -1.38 14.76
N ARG A 111 -32.81 -2.37 14.81
CA ARG A 111 -32.97 -3.63 15.57
C ARG A 111 -31.92 -3.85 16.67
N ARG A 112 -30.77 -3.17 16.59
CA ARG A 112 -29.68 -3.29 17.57
C ARG A 112 -29.08 -1.92 17.81
N ASP A 113 -28.88 -1.55 19.07
CA ASP A 113 -28.03 -0.42 19.42
C ASP A 113 -26.54 -0.79 19.32
N ARG A 114 -25.67 0.20 19.52
CA ARG A 114 -24.21 0.02 19.51
C ARG A 114 -23.73 -1.02 20.52
N PHE A 115 -24.21 -0.96 21.75
CA PHE A 115 -23.77 -1.87 22.82
C PHE A 115 -24.06 -3.33 22.47
N ARG A 116 -25.23 -3.57 21.87
CA ARG A 116 -25.62 -4.89 21.41
C ARG A 116 -24.74 -5.36 20.25
N ILE A 117 -24.45 -4.50 19.28
CA ILE A 117 -23.53 -4.82 18.17
C ILE A 117 -22.16 -5.22 18.72
N ASP A 118 -21.57 -4.38 19.58
CA ASP A 118 -20.25 -4.61 20.17
C ASP A 118 -20.22 -5.92 20.98
N THR A 119 -21.27 -6.19 21.76
CA THR A 119 -21.38 -7.43 22.55
C THR A 119 -21.50 -8.68 21.67
N GLU A 120 -22.31 -8.62 20.61
CA GLU A 120 -22.51 -9.74 19.68
C GLU A 120 -21.22 -10.04 18.90
N LEU A 121 -20.46 -9.02 18.47
CA LEU A 121 -19.14 -9.18 17.85
C LEU A 121 -18.10 -9.78 18.79
N ALA A 122 -18.02 -9.26 20.03
CA ALA A 122 -17.10 -9.79 21.04
C ALA A 122 -17.39 -11.26 21.38
N THR A 123 -18.66 -11.67 21.37
CA THR A 123 -19.07 -13.05 21.64
C THR A 123 -18.50 -14.04 20.62
N VAL A 124 -18.33 -13.63 19.36
CA VAL A 124 -17.75 -14.46 18.29
C VAL A 124 -16.25 -14.24 18.10
N GLY A 125 -15.63 -13.35 18.89
CA GLY A 125 -14.23 -12.95 18.73
C GLY A 125 -13.95 -12.17 17.44
N GLY A 126 -14.98 -11.51 16.90
CA GLY A 126 -14.88 -10.68 15.69
C GLY A 126 -14.48 -9.24 16.01
N ASP A 127 -14.06 -8.53 14.96
CA ASP A 127 -13.68 -7.11 14.93
C ASP A 127 -14.23 -6.46 13.66
#